data_AF-A0A224A544-F1
#
_entry.id   AF-A0A224A544-F1
#
_cell.length_a   1.000
_cell.length_b   1.000
_cell.length_c   1.000
_cell.angle_alpha   90.00
_cell.angle_beta   90.00
_cell.angle_gamma   90.00
#
_symmetry.space_group_name_H-M   'P 1'
#
loop_
_entity.id
_entity.type
_entity.pdbx_description
1 polymer ?
#
loop_
_entity_poly.entity_id
_entity_poly.type
_entity_poly.pdbx_seq_one_letter_code
_entity_poly.pdbx_strand_id
1 'polypeptide(L)'
;MDKEDLQKAYLDLEKEGFPSGKRIKFVADLGSSKEIAYHYELICKDWNEGRNLHLEGSFNKHGKDGLEFLFEQLDEVKDEKQSVLIAYLIAEILSKSKHRDFYSSFCDQLIPIFTVLLDIKNPILRQKVVIALGWIGSAKEIELLTRQMLDDEDALCRAWSATSLMQLSFHRVKAEIISKKAKASFIQAITEEKDPYACGLMIEATQLLFGKRWISSSAVENVEIEKIEKAQKSAIRFLSKF
;
A
#
# COMPACT_ATOMS: atom_id res chain seq x y z
N MET A 1 19.84 23.41 0.41
CA MET A 1 20.87 22.82 1.28
C MET A 1 21.65 21.86 0.43
N ASP A 2 22.97 21.91 0.51
CA ASP A 2 23.83 20.88 -0.07
C ASP A 2 23.91 19.67 0.87
N LYS A 3 24.68 18.66 0.47
CA LYS A 3 24.84 17.43 1.24
C LYS A 3 25.45 17.67 2.63
N GLU A 4 26.44 18.55 2.75
CA GLU A 4 27.15 18.81 4.01
C GLU A 4 26.22 19.45 5.05
N ASP A 5 25.42 20.43 4.61
CA ASP A 5 24.38 21.06 5.42
C ASP A 5 23.37 20.02 5.95
N LEU A 6 22.92 19.10 5.09
CA LEU A 6 21.95 18.07 5.46
C LEU A 6 22.55 17.01 6.40
N GLN A 7 23.83 16.66 6.23
CA GLN A 7 24.55 15.77 7.15
C GLN A 7 24.67 16.38 8.54
N LYS A 8 25.06 17.66 8.62
CA LYS A 8 25.13 18.37 9.89
C LYS A 8 23.76 18.45 10.57
N ALA A 9 22.71 18.80 9.82
CA ALA A 9 21.35 18.86 10.35
C ALA A 9 20.86 17.50 10.88
N TYR A 10 21.18 16.40 10.18
CA TYR A 10 20.85 15.05 10.66
C TYR A 10 21.57 14.71 11.98
N LEU A 11 22.87 15.00 12.09
CA LEU A 11 23.64 14.73 13.31
C LEU A 11 23.12 15.53 14.50
N ASP A 12 22.71 16.78 14.28
CA ASP A 12 22.12 17.60 15.33
C ASP A 12 20.75 17.08 15.76
N LEU A 13 19.92 16.60 14.80
CA LEU A 13 18.67 15.92 15.12
C LEU A 13 18.88 14.61 15.91
N GLU A 14 19.92 13.86 15.58
CA GLU A 14 20.25 12.60 16.27
C GLU A 14 20.61 12.86 17.75
N LYS A 15 21.40 13.91 18.04
CA LYS A 15 21.71 14.33 19.42
C LYS A 15 20.48 14.77 20.21
N GLU A 16 19.49 15.33 19.53
CA GLU A 16 18.26 15.83 20.15
C GLU A 16 17.13 14.79 20.23
N GLY A 17 17.34 13.57 19.70
CA GLY A 17 16.31 12.52 19.69
C GLY A 17 15.16 12.78 18.70
N PHE A 18 15.45 13.45 17.58
CA PHE A 18 14.50 13.73 16.49
C PHE A 18 13.16 14.38 16.93
N PRO A 19 13.16 15.57 17.54
CA PRO A 19 11.93 16.27 17.90
C PRO A 19 11.02 16.46 16.66
N SER A 20 9.73 16.11 16.79
CA SER A 20 8.80 15.98 15.65
C SER A 20 8.80 17.19 14.71
N GLY A 21 8.71 18.40 15.24
CA GLY A 21 8.71 19.63 14.44
C GLY A 21 10.01 19.85 13.65
N LYS A 22 11.17 19.57 14.26
CA LYS A 22 12.47 19.67 13.58
C LYS A 22 12.66 18.56 12.56
N ARG A 23 12.24 17.33 12.90
CA ARG A 23 12.28 16.17 11.99
C ARG A 23 11.44 16.42 10.74
N ILE A 24 10.20 16.89 10.88
CA ILE A 24 9.30 17.19 9.75
C ILE A 24 9.93 18.25 8.84
N LYS A 25 10.50 19.31 9.43
CA LYS A 25 11.22 20.34 8.66
C LYS A 25 12.39 19.73 7.88
N PHE A 26 13.21 18.92 8.54
CA PHE A 26 14.36 18.26 7.90
C PHE A 26 13.95 17.32 6.76
N VAL A 27 12.87 16.54 6.91
CA VAL A 27 12.32 15.72 5.82
C VAL A 27 11.86 16.59 4.65
N ALA A 28 11.23 17.74 4.93
CA ALA A 28 10.85 18.68 3.89
C ALA A 28 12.07 19.29 3.16
N ASP A 29 13.15 19.57 3.89
CA ASP A 29 14.43 20.05 3.37
C ASP A 29 15.11 18.98 2.49
N LEU A 30 15.13 17.71 2.93
CA LEU A 30 15.61 16.56 2.14
C LEU A 30 14.89 16.45 0.80
N GLY A 31 13.56 16.47 0.80
CA GLY A 31 12.77 16.41 -0.44
C GLY A 31 12.89 17.65 -1.32
N SER A 32 13.33 18.79 -0.79
CA SER A 32 13.55 20.01 -1.59
C SER A 32 15.00 20.16 -2.08
N SER A 33 15.88 19.26 -1.63
CA SER A 33 17.29 19.21 -2.04
C SER A 33 17.46 18.48 -3.37
N LYS A 34 18.63 18.62 -3.99
CA LYS A 34 19.03 17.81 -5.16
C LYS A 34 19.72 16.50 -4.76
N GLU A 35 19.85 16.24 -3.46
CA GLU A 35 20.62 15.14 -2.90
C GLU A 35 19.77 13.86 -2.80
N ILE A 36 19.30 13.34 -3.95
CA ILE A 36 18.42 12.15 -4.01
C ILE A 36 19.09 10.94 -3.34
N ALA A 37 20.34 10.66 -3.69
CA ALA A 37 21.09 9.51 -3.17
C ALA A 37 21.27 9.60 -1.65
N TYR A 38 21.56 10.79 -1.12
CA TYR A 38 21.69 10.98 0.32
C TYR A 38 20.36 10.89 1.06
N HIS A 39 19.27 11.42 0.47
CA HIS A 39 17.93 11.23 1.01
C HIS A 39 17.58 9.74 1.11
N TYR A 40 17.85 8.97 0.05
CA TYR A 40 17.64 7.52 0.05
C TYR A 40 18.52 6.77 1.06
N GLU A 41 19.79 7.17 1.20
CA GLU A 41 20.71 6.61 2.21
C GLU A 41 20.11 6.72 3.63
N LEU A 42 19.57 7.90 3.97
CA LEU A 42 18.93 8.12 5.27
C LEU A 42 17.65 7.30 5.45
N ILE A 43 16.85 7.13 4.41
CA ILE A 43 15.66 6.26 4.43
C ILE A 43 16.07 4.82 4.72
N CYS A 44 17.09 4.31 4.04
CA CYS A 44 17.60 2.96 4.28
C CYS A 44 18.12 2.80 5.71
N LYS A 45 18.83 3.82 6.23
CA LYS A 45 19.28 3.85 7.62
C LYS A 45 18.09 3.77 8.60
N ASP A 46 17.06 4.57 8.41
CA ASP A 46 15.83 4.55 9.24
C ASP A 46 15.14 3.18 9.23
N TRP A 47 15.00 2.57 8.04
CA TRP A 47 14.40 1.23 7.90
C TRP A 47 15.22 0.12 8.56
N ASN A 48 16.55 0.19 8.46
CA ASN A 48 17.45 -0.80 9.04
C ASN A 48 17.51 -0.71 10.57
N GLU A 49 17.49 0.52 11.10
CA GLU A 49 17.52 0.77 12.54
C GLU A 49 16.13 0.69 13.19
N GLY A 50 15.05 0.64 12.39
CA GLY A 50 13.68 0.55 12.87
C GLY A 50 13.23 1.76 13.68
N ARG A 51 13.80 2.95 13.42
CA ARG A 51 13.55 4.15 14.22
C ARG A 51 12.18 4.80 13.93
N ASN A 52 11.51 4.43 12.84
CA ASN A 52 10.21 4.96 12.40
C ASN A 52 10.22 6.49 12.32
N LEU A 53 11.29 7.06 11.75
CA LEU A 53 11.42 8.51 11.57
C LEU A 53 10.61 9.02 10.38
N HIS A 54 10.22 8.13 9.46
CA HIS A 54 9.45 8.43 8.25
C HIS A 54 10.18 9.40 7.33
N LEU A 55 11.49 9.16 7.14
CA LEU A 55 12.32 10.04 6.32
C LEU A 55 11.88 10.04 4.86
N GLU A 56 11.18 9.00 4.40
CA GLU A 56 10.62 8.89 3.06
C GLU A 56 9.50 9.89 2.76
N GLY A 57 8.94 10.56 3.77
CA GLY A 57 7.69 11.32 3.68
C GLY A 57 7.68 12.50 2.68
N SER A 58 8.84 12.95 2.21
CA SER A 58 8.96 13.97 1.15
C SER A 58 9.73 13.50 -0.09
N PHE A 59 9.99 12.19 -0.23
CA PHE A 59 10.75 11.68 -1.37
C PHE A 59 10.04 11.91 -2.71
N ASN A 60 8.71 11.97 -2.72
CA ASN A 60 7.91 12.29 -3.90
C ASN A 60 8.24 13.67 -4.52
N LYS A 61 8.86 14.59 -3.78
CA LYS A 61 9.28 15.91 -4.29
C LYS A 61 10.43 15.82 -5.30
N HIS A 62 11.20 14.72 -5.29
CA HIS A 62 12.22 14.43 -6.29
C HIS A 62 11.62 14.10 -7.67
N GLY A 63 10.29 13.95 -7.77
CA GLY A 63 9.59 13.81 -9.04
C GLY A 63 9.99 12.57 -9.81
N LYS A 64 10.16 12.73 -11.14
CA LYS A 64 10.52 11.64 -12.04
C LYS A 64 11.93 11.10 -11.75
N ASP A 65 12.90 11.99 -11.56
CA ASP A 65 14.30 11.63 -11.27
C ASP A 65 14.40 10.77 -9.99
N GLY A 66 13.58 11.09 -8.97
CA GLY A 66 13.50 10.27 -7.77
C GLY A 66 12.93 8.87 -8.02
N LEU A 67 11.92 8.74 -8.87
CA LEU A 67 11.37 7.43 -9.26
C LEU A 67 12.39 6.61 -10.04
N GLU A 68 13.05 7.20 -11.04
CA GLU A 68 14.09 6.54 -11.84
C GLU A 68 15.24 6.05 -10.95
N PHE A 69 15.71 6.90 -10.03
CA PHE A 69 16.70 6.51 -9.02
C PHE A 69 16.24 5.31 -8.18
N LEU A 70 14.99 5.30 -7.69
CA LEU A 70 14.49 4.17 -6.88
C LEU A 70 14.38 2.87 -7.70
N PHE A 71 14.06 2.94 -9.00
CA PHE A 71 14.10 1.76 -9.87
C PHE A 71 15.52 1.22 -10.03
N GLU A 72 16.52 2.08 -10.21
CA GLU A 72 17.93 1.66 -10.24
C GLU A 72 18.33 0.95 -8.93
N GLN A 73 17.94 1.51 -7.78
CA GLN A 73 18.20 0.87 -6.49
C GLN A 73 17.45 -0.46 -6.31
N LEU A 74 16.26 -0.58 -6.89
CA LEU A 74 15.45 -1.81 -6.86
C LEU A 74 16.08 -2.93 -7.71
N ASP A 75 16.76 -2.58 -8.81
CA ASP A 75 17.46 -3.53 -9.66
C ASP A 75 18.77 -4.05 -9.03
N GLU A 76 19.40 -3.24 -8.17
CA GLU A 76 20.66 -3.59 -7.50
C GLU A 76 20.48 -4.37 -6.18
N VAL A 77 19.36 -4.15 -5.49
CA VAL A 77 19.13 -4.75 -4.17
C VAL A 77 18.90 -6.26 -4.26
N LYS A 78 19.50 -6.99 -3.32
CA LYS A 78 19.36 -8.46 -3.21
C LYS A 78 18.59 -8.91 -1.98
N ASP A 79 18.45 -8.02 -0.99
CA ASP A 79 17.70 -8.31 0.22
C ASP A 79 16.20 -8.19 -0.03
N GLU A 80 15.47 -9.27 0.21
CA GLU A 80 14.02 -9.38 -0.07
C GLU A 80 13.21 -8.31 0.66
N LYS A 81 13.52 -8.05 1.94
CA LYS A 81 12.83 -7.02 2.73
C LYS A 81 13.06 -5.65 2.12
N GLN A 82 14.31 -5.31 1.81
CA GLN A 82 14.66 -4.03 1.21
C GLN A 82 14.03 -3.85 -0.18
N SER A 83 13.98 -4.90 -1.01
CA SER A 83 13.27 -4.88 -2.31
C SER A 83 11.79 -4.50 -2.14
N VAL A 84 11.09 -5.11 -1.16
CA VAL A 84 9.69 -4.76 -0.86
C VAL A 84 9.55 -3.31 -0.42
N LEU A 85 10.44 -2.83 0.46
CA LEU A 85 10.36 -1.46 0.98
C LEU A 85 10.60 -0.41 -0.11
N ILE A 86 11.58 -0.64 -1.00
CA ILE A 86 11.82 0.24 -2.16
C ILE A 86 10.61 0.21 -3.10
N ALA A 87 10.17 -0.98 -3.52
CA ALA A 87 9.02 -1.12 -4.42
C ALA A 87 7.76 -0.46 -3.84
N TYR A 88 7.51 -0.64 -2.54
CA TYR A 88 6.40 0.00 -1.83
C TYR A 88 6.52 1.53 -1.83
N LEU A 89 7.71 2.08 -1.60
CA LEU A 89 7.95 3.52 -1.67
C LEU A 89 7.67 4.07 -3.08
N ILE A 90 8.10 3.37 -4.13
CA ILE A 90 7.79 3.74 -5.52
C ILE A 90 6.26 3.77 -5.71
N ALA A 91 5.55 2.72 -5.29
CA ALA A 91 4.09 2.65 -5.40
C ALA A 91 3.37 3.78 -4.63
N GLU A 92 3.87 4.12 -3.44
CA GLU A 92 3.32 5.20 -2.64
C GLU A 92 3.48 6.55 -3.35
N ILE A 93 4.66 6.83 -3.91
CA ILE A 93 4.92 8.05 -4.70
C ILE A 93 4.03 8.11 -5.93
N LEU A 94 3.85 6.98 -6.63
CA LEU A 94 2.96 6.88 -7.79
C LEU A 94 1.51 7.16 -7.42
N SER A 95 1.01 6.63 -6.29
CA SER A 95 -0.37 6.87 -5.83
C SER A 95 -0.69 8.36 -5.62
N LYS A 96 0.33 9.15 -5.26
CA LYS A 96 0.26 10.63 -5.11
C LYS A 96 0.45 11.39 -6.42
N SER A 97 0.87 10.70 -7.49
CA SER A 97 1.29 11.28 -8.77
C SER A 97 0.41 10.89 -9.95
N LYS A 98 -0.82 10.41 -9.71
CA LYS A 98 -1.78 9.91 -10.73
C LYS A 98 -2.03 10.83 -11.94
N HIS A 99 -1.87 12.14 -11.75
CA HIS A 99 -2.11 13.15 -12.79
C HIS A 99 -0.89 13.38 -13.68
N ARG A 100 0.26 12.76 -13.38
CA ARG A 100 1.50 12.90 -14.14
C ARG A 100 1.50 11.96 -15.33
N ASP A 101 2.12 12.39 -16.42
CA ASP A 101 2.23 11.66 -17.68
C ASP A 101 2.98 10.32 -17.55
N PHE A 102 3.97 10.27 -16.67
CA PHE A 102 4.76 9.07 -16.37
C PHE A 102 4.06 8.05 -15.45
N TYR A 103 2.91 8.39 -14.86
CA TYR A 103 2.27 7.55 -13.85
C TYR A 103 1.98 6.14 -14.38
N SER A 104 1.31 6.06 -15.54
CA SER A 104 0.91 4.76 -16.09
C SER A 104 2.11 3.90 -16.47
N SER A 105 3.15 4.49 -17.07
CA SER A 105 4.34 3.74 -17.49
C SER A 105 5.11 3.15 -16.31
N PHE A 106 5.29 3.91 -15.22
CA PHE A 106 5.97 3.38 -14.04
C PHE A 106 5.11 2.36 -13.28
N CYS A 107 3.79 2.53 -13.22
CA CYS A 107 2.91 1.50 -12.69
C CYS A 107 3.08 0.18 -13.48
N ASP A 108 3.10 0.24 -14.80
CA ASP A 108 3.23 -0.94 -15.65
C ASP A 108 4.61 -1.63 -15.51
N GLN A 109 5.67 -0.86 -15.24
CA GLN A 109 7.00 -1.42 -14.91
C GLN A 109 7.03 -2.07 -13.52
N LEU A 110 6.33 -1.52 -12.54
CA LEU A 110 6.36 -1.98 -11.15
C LEU A 110 5.47 -3.20 -10.88
N ILE A 111 4.37 -3.37 -11.62
CA ILE A 111 3.42 -4.49 -11.46
C ILE A 111 4.09 -5.87 -11.54
N PRO A 112 4.93 -6.18 -12.56
CA PRO A 112 5.62 -7.47 -12.63
C PRO A 112 6.50 -7.76 -11.41
N ILE A 113 7.15 -6.73 -10.86
CA ILE A 113 8.00 -6.86 -9.67
C ILE A 113 7.15 -7.27 -8.47
N PHE A 114 6.04 -6.57 -8.22
CA PHE A 114 5.14 -6.95 -7.14
C PHE A 114 4.50 -8.32 -7.33
N THR A 115 4.25 -8.73 -8.57
CA THR A 115 3.72 -10.07 -8.87
C THR A 115 4.68 -11.15 -8.37
N VAL A 116 5.99 -10.97 -8.54
CA VAL A 116 7.01 -11.88 -7.99
C VAL A 116 7.08 -11.78 -6.47
N LEU A 117 6.99 -10.57 -5.90
CA LEU A 117 7.07 -10.35 -4.45
C LEU A 117 5.83 -10.86 -3.67
N LEU A 118 4.76 -11.29 -4.33
CA LEU A 118 3.60 -11.89 -3.67
C LEU A 118 3.93 -13.24 -3.01
N ASP A 119 4.95 -13.95 -3.47
CA ASP A 119 5.36 -15.24 -2.91
C ASP A 119 6.23 -15.10 -1.66
N ILE A 120 6.47 -13.88 -1.18
CA ILE A 120 7.23 -13.62 0.04
C ILE A 120 6.54 -14.26 1.25
N LYS A 121 7.32 -15.04 2.01
CA LYS A 121 6.82 -15.78 3.17
C LYS A 121 6.38 -14.86 4.31
N ASN A 122 7.08 -13.75 4.52
CA ASN A 122 6.76 -12.84 5.60
C ASN A 122 5.40 -12.15 5.32
N PRO A 123 4.35 -12.41 6.12
CA PRO A 123 3.03 -11.87 5.86
C PRO A 123 3.01 -10.34 5.93
N ILE A 124 3.77 -9.70 6.82
CA ILE A 124 3.80 -8.23 6.93
C ILE A 124 4.36 -7.60 5.65
N LEU A 125 5.37 -8.21 5.03
CA LEU A 125 5.91 -7.75 3.75
C LEU A 125 4.92 -8.04 2.60
N ARG A 126 4.28 -9.20 2.60
CA ARG A 126 3.26 -9.56 1.61
C ARG A 126 2.04 -8.64 1.66
N GLN A 127 1.62 -8.21 2.85
CA GLN A 127 0.58 -7.18 3.02
C GLN A 127 0.97 -5.86 2.32
N LYS A 128 2.23 -5.41 2.46
CA LYS A 128 2.72 -4.22 1.76
C LYS A 128 2.63 -4.39 0.24
N VAL A 129 3.04 -5.53 -0.28
CA VAL A 129 2.95 -5.86 -1.72
C VAL A 129 1.50 -5.78 -2.21
N VAL A 130 0.58 -6.42 -1.50
CA VAL A 130 -0.84 -6.43 -1.85
C VAL A 130 -1.43 -5.00 -1.83
N ILE A 131 -1.18 -4.24 -0.75
CA ILE A 131 -1.63 -2.85 -0.64
C ILE A 131 -1.13 -2.01 -1.82
N ALA A 132 0.16 -2.14 -2.16
CA ALA A 132 0.76 -1.40 -3.26
C ALA A 132 0.12 -1.74 -4.62
N LEU A 133 -0.19 -3.03 -4.87
CA LEU A 133 -0.94 -3.45 -6.05
C LEU A 133 -2.31 -2.79 -6.15
N GLY A 134 -2.98 -2.51 -5.02
CA GLY A 134 -4.23 -1.74 -5.00
C GLY A 134 -4.09 -0.30 -5.51
N TRP A 135 -2.91 0.30 -5.36
CA TRP A 135 -2.66 1.67 -5.82
C TRP A 135 -2.24 1.73 -7.30
N ILE A 136 -1.41 0.79 -7.74
CA ILE A 136 -0.81 0.85 -9.08
C ILE A 136 -1.44 -0.10 -10.10
N GLY A 137 -2.18 -1.10 -9.63
CA GLY A 137 -2.69 -2.20 -10.44
C GLY A 137 -3.69 -1.74 -11.49
N SER A 138 -3.88 -2.59 -12.50
CA SER A 138 -4.84 -2.37 -13.58
C SER A 138 -5.97 -3.42 -13.52
N ALA A 139 -6.86 -3.40 -14.51
CA ALA A 139 -7.90 -4.41 -14.63
C ALA A 139 -7.35 -5.83 -14.89
N LYS A 140 -6.06 -5.97 -15.21
CA LYS A 140 -5.36 -7.25 -15.40
C LYS A 140 -5.04 -7.93 -14.07
N GLU A 141 -4.80 -7.15 -13.01
CA GLU A 141 -4.43 -7.66 -11.68
C GLU A 141 -5.65 -8.04 -10.82
N ILE A 142 -6.88 -7.84 -11.32
CA ILE A 142 -8.10 -8.22 -10.58
C ILE A 142 -8.09 -9.71 -10.23
N GLU A 143 -7.77 -10.60 -11.18
CA GLU A 143 -7.78 -12.04 -10.93
C GLU A 143 -6.72 -12.44 -9.90
N LEU A 144 -5.54 -11.83 -10.00
CA LEU A 144 -4.43 -12.02 -9.06
C LEU A 144 -4.85 -11.63 -7.64
N LEU A 145 -5.44 -10.45 -7.46
CA LEU A 145 -5.91 -9.98 -6.15
C LEU A 145 -7.10 -10.79 -5.63
N THR A 146 -8.00 -11.28 -6.50
CA THR A 146 -9.07 -12.19 -6.06
C THR A 146 -8.54 -13.52 -5.56
N ARG A 147 -7.46 -14.04 -6.17
CA ARG A 147 -6.79 -15.25 -5.71
C ARG A 147 -6.16 -15.03 -4.33
N GLN A 148 -5.40 -13.94 -4.16
CA GLN A 148 -4.82 -13.60 -2.85
C GLN A 148 -5.87 -13.35 -1.77
N MET A 149 -7.04 -12.81 -2.14
CA MET A 149 -8.16 -12.65 -1.20
C MET A 149 -8.75 -13.98 -0.71
N LEU A 150 -8.69 -15.03 -1.53
CA LEU A 150 -9.28 -16.34 -1.21
C LEU A 150 -8.27 -17.30 -0.57
N ASP A 151 -7.04 -17.30 -1.08
CA ASP A 151 -6.10 -18.41 -0.88
C ASP A 151 -4.96 -18.08 0.08
N ASP A 152 -4.71 -16.80 0.41
CA ASP A 152 -3.60 -16.42 1.30
C ASP A 152 -3.83 -16.97 2.72
N GLU A 153 -2.78 -17.51 3.34
CA GLU A 153 -2.85 -18.08 4.69
C GLU A 153 -3.09 -17.01 5.77
N ASP A 154 -2.61 -15.78 5.55
CA ASP A 154 -2.71 -14.68 6.50
C ASP A 154 -4.00 -13.90 6.30
N ALA A 155 -4.79 -13.76 7.37
CA ALA A 155 -6.10 -13.09 7.32
C ALA A 155 -6.00 -11.62 6.88
N LEU A 156 -4.93 -10.94 7.29
CA LEU A 156 -4.71 -9.56 6.88
C LEU A 156 -4.30 -9.46 5.40
N CYS A 157 -3.50 -10.38 4.87
CA CYS A 157 -3.24 -10.44 3.42
C CYS A 157 -4.53 -10.63 2.63
N ARG A 158 -5.44 -11.52 3.07
CA ARG A 158 -6.76 -11.69 2.43
C ARG A 158 -7.59 -10.40 2.49
N ALA A 159 -7.66 -9.76 3.65
CA ALA A 159 -8.37 -8.49 3.84
C ALA A 159 -7.79 -7.33 3.02
N TRP A 160 -6.47 -7.21 2.95
CA TRP A 160 -5.80 -6.21 2.14
C TRP A 160 -5.97 -6.48 0.65
N SER A 161 -6.14 -7.74 0.23
CA SER A 161 -6.45 -8.07 -1.16
C SER A 161 -7.84 -7.59 -1.55
N ALA A 162 -8.84 -7.79 -0.68
CA ALA A 162 -10.18 -7.22 -0.82
C ALA A 162 -10.15 -5.68 -0.88
N THR A 163 -9.40 -5.06 0.03
CA THR A 163 -9.21 -3.61 0.07
C THR A 163 -8.50 -3.11 -1.19
N SER A 164 -7.52 -3.86 -1.71
CA SER A 164 -6.76 -3.49 -2.90
C SER A 164 -7.63 -3.53 -4.15
N LEU A 165 -8.52 -4.53 -4.29
CA LEU A 165 -9.54 -4.55 -5.33
C LEU A 165 -10.40 -3.28 -5.30
N MET A 166 -10.79 -2.82 -4.12
CA MET A 166 -11.53 -1.57 -3.94
C MET A 166 -10.66 -0.34 -4.26
N GLN A 167 -9.38 -0.33 -3.88
CA GLN A 167 -8.44 0.77 -4.19
C GLN A 167 -8.20 0.95 -5.68
N LEU A 168 -8.23 -0.12 -6.49
CA LEU A 168 -8.15 -0.02 -7.95
C LEU A 168 -9.20 0.96 -8.51
N SER A 169 -10.37 1.05 -7.85
CA SER A 169 -11.47 1.95 -8.25
C SER A 169 -11.15 3.44 -8.09
N PHE A 170 -10.22 3.79 -7.19
CA PHE A 170 -9.75 5.16 -6.97
C PHE A 170 -8.52 5.51 -7.82
N HIS A 171 -8.04 4.56 -8.64
CA HIS A 171 -6.82 4.67 -9.40
C HIS A 171 -7.04 4.42 -10.90
N ARG A 172 -6.91 3.18 -11.37
CA ARG A 172 -6.82 2.86 -12.81
C ARG A 172 -8.00 2.07 -13.37
N VAL A 173 -8.97 1.70 -12.52
CA VAL A 173 -10.06 0.79 -12.91
C VAL A 173 -11.40 1.39 -12.49
N LYS A 174 -12.45 1.16 -13.28
CA LYS A 174 -13.80 1.56 -12.88
C LYS A 174 -14.39 0.55 -11.88
N ALA A 175 -15.10 1.04 -10.87
CA ALA A 175 -15.72 0.19 -9.85
C ALA A 175 -16.61 -0.90 -10.46
N GLU A 176 -17.35 -0.61 -11.52
CA GLU A 176 -18.26 -1.57 -12.17
C GLU A 176 -17.51 -2.76 -12.79
N ILE A 177 -16.28 -2.55 -13.27
CA ILE A 177 -15.44 -3.62 -13.82
C ILE A 177 -15.00 -4.56 -12.69
N ILE A 178 -14.56 -3.98 -11.57
CA ILE A 178 -14.11 -4.74 -10.39
C ILE A 178 -15.30 -5.51 -9.80
N SER A 179 -16.40 -4.81 -9.53
CA SER A 179 -17.62 -5.40 -8.99
C SER A 179 -18.12 -6.55 -9.85
N LYS A 180 -18.15 -6.40 -11.19
CA LYS A 180 -18.57 -7.49 -12.09
C LYS A 180 -17.64 -8.70 -12.03
N LYS A 181 -16.32 -8.48 -12.01
CA LYS A 181 -15.33 -9.57 -12.08
C LYS A 181 -15.11 -10.28 -10.75
N ALA A 182 -15.08 -9.53 -9.64
CA ALA A 182 -14.69 -10.05 -8.33
C ALA A 182 -15.89 -10.44 -7.45
N LYS A 183 -17.14 -10.17 -7.87
CA LYS A 183 -18.35 -10.43 -7.06
C LYS A 183 -18.41 -11.82 -6.46
N ALA A 184 -18.21 -12.86 -7.26
CA ALA A 184 -18.28 -14.24 -6.79
C ALA A 184 -17.19 -14.52 -5.73
N SER A 185 -15.97 -14.04 -5.98
CA SER A 185 -14.87 -14.13 -5.03
C SER A 185 -15.15 -13.38 -3.73
N PHE A 186 -15.77 -12.19 -3.79
CA PHE A 186 -16.19 -11.47 -2.58
C PHE A 186 -17.24 -12.23 -1.79
N ILE A 187 -18.25 -12.82 -2.44
CA ILE A 187 -19.24 -13.66 -1.76
C ILE A 187 -18.53 -14.80 -1.03
N GLN A 188 -17.64 -15.51 -1.73
CA GLN A 188 -16.90 -16.63 -1.16
C GLN A 188 -16.02 -16.19 0.01
N ALA A 189 -15.13 -15.21 -0.19
CA ALA A 189 -14.21 -14.71 0.82
C ALA A 189 -14.95 -14.25 2.09
N ILE A 190 -16.02 -13.45 1.94
CA ILE A 190 -16.82 -12.97 3.08
C ILE A 190 -17.54 -14.13 3.78
N THR A 191 -17.94 -15.17 3.05
CA THR A 191 -18.62 -16.34 3.64
C THR A 191 -17.67 -17.23 4.42
N GLU A 192 -16.45 -17.41 3.92
CA GLU A 192 -15.47 -18.38 4.45
C GLU A 192 -14.51 -17.77 5.48
N GLU A 193 -14.36 -16.44 5.53
CA GLU A 193 -13.46 -15.77 6.45
C GLU A 193 -13.84 -15.99 7.92
N LYS A 194 -12.86 -16.41 8.71
CA LYS A 194 -13.01 -16.75 10.13
C LYS A 194 -12.52 -15.65 11.04
N ASP A 195 -11.59 -14.82 10.57
CA ASP A 195 -11.10 -13.68 11.32
C ASP A 195 -12.12 -12.52 11.23
N PRO A 196 -12.72 -12.07 12.36
CA PRO A 196 -13.75 -11.05 12.32
C PRO A 196 -13.25 -9.71 11.77
N TYR A 197 -12.00 -9.34 12.06
CA TYR A 197 -11.44 -8.07 11.60
C TYR A 197 -11.23 -8.08 10.09
N ALA A 198 -10.64 -9.15 9.55
CA ALA A 198 -10.48 -9.36 8.12
C ALA A 198 -11.84 -9.38 7.40
N CYS A 199 -12.83 -10.10 7.95
CA CYS A 199 -14.18 -10.13 7.40
C CYS A 199 -14.81 -8.72 7.37
N GLY A 200 -14.65 -7.95 8.45
CA GLY A 200 -15.08 -6.56 8.52
C GLY A 200 -14.46 -5.68 7.42
N LEU A 201 -13.15 -5.78 7.22
CA LEU A 201 -12.44 -5.05 6.16
C LEU A 201 -12.90 -5.45 4.76
N MET A 202 -13.15 -6.76 4.51
CA MET A 202 -13.69 -7.24 3.24
C MET A 202 -15.09 -6.67 2.97
N ILE A 203 -15.94 -6.62 3.99
CA ILE A 203 -17.28 -6.02 3.90
C ILE A 203 -17.17 -4.51 3.62
N GLU A 204 -16.24 -3.80 4.26
CA GLU A 204 -15.98 -2.38 4.01
C GLU A 204 -15.52 -2.10 2.57
N ALA A 205 -14.60 -2.91 2.05
CA ALA A 205 -14.18 -2.82 0.66
C ALA A 205 -15.36 -3.05 -0.30
N THR A 206 -16.18 -4.06 0.00
CA THR A 206 -17.36 -4.41 -0.80
C THR A 206 -18.41 -3.30 -0.77
N GLN A 207 -18.71 -2.70 0.38
CA GLN A 207 -19.74 -1.65 0.43
C GLN A 207 -19.40 -0.43 -0.42
N LEU A 208 -18.11 -0.09 -0.54
CA LEU A 208 -17.66 1.00 -1.39
C LEU A 208 -17.82 0.64 -2.87
N LEU A 209 -17.39 -0.56 -3.28
CA LEU A 209 -17.50 -1.05 -4.66
C LEU A 209 -18.94 -1.18 -5.15
N PHE A 210 -19.88 -1.49 -4.25
CA PHE A 210 -21.29 -1.69 -4.56
C PHE A 210 -22.20 -0.53 -4.13
N GLY A 211 -21.63 0.56 -3.58
CA GLY A 211 -22.38 1.73 -3.14
C GLY A 211 -23.42 1.45 -2.05
N LYS A 212 -23.19 0.46 -1.18
CA LYS A 212 -24.17 -0.03 -0.20
C LYS A 212 -23.56 -0.21 1.18
N ARG A 213 -23.88 0.68 2.12
CA ARG A 213 -23.37 0.62 3.50
C ARG A 213 -24.00 -0.52 4.32
N TRP A 214 -23.17 -1.40 4.90
CA TRP A 214 -23.59 -2.43 5.87
C TRP A 214 -22.95 -2.26 7.24
N ILE A 215 -21.73 -1.69 7.31
CA ILE A 215 -20.97 -1.51 8.54
C ILE A 215 -20.29 -0.13 8.56
N SER A 216 -19.91 0.35 9.75
CA SER A 216 -19.07 1.53 9.93
C SER A 216 -17.62 1.12 10.20
N SER A 217 -16.66 1.96 9.79
CA SER A 217 -15.24 1.74 10.06
C SER A 217 -14.95 1.60 11.54
N SER A 218 -15.61 2.39 12.38
CA SER A 218 -15.51 2.26 13.84
C SER A 218 -15.91 0.87 14.36
N ALA A 219 -16.89 0.21 13.74
CA ALA A 219 -17.33 -1.11 14.16
C ALA A 219 -16.33 -2.20 13.73
N VAL A 220 -15.63 -1.99 12.61
CA VAL A 220 -14.55 -2.87 12.16
C VAL A 220 -13.29 -2.65 13.02
N GLU A 221 -12.86 -1.41 13.22
CA GLU A 221 -11.71 -1.03 14.04
C GLU A 221 -11.82 -1.54 15.49
N ASN A 222 -13.01 -1.46 16.08
CA ASN A 222 -13.26 -1.98 17.44
C ASN A 222 -13.63 -3.47 17.46
N VAL A 223 -13.61 -4.14 16.31
CA VAL A 223 -13.94 -5.58 16.15
C VAL A 223 -15.28 -5.91 16.81
N GLU A 224 -16.31 -5.12 16.51
CA GLU A 224 -17.66 -5.33 17.02
C GLU A 224 -18.31 -6.55 16.35
N ILE A 225 -18.01 -7.75 16.87
CA ILE A 225 -18.35 -9.06 16.27
C ILE A 225 -19.81 -9.15 15.83
N GLU A 226 -20.76 -8.80 16.71
CA GLU A 226 -22.20 -8.86 16.38
C GLU A 226 -22.58 -7.99 15.18
N LYS A 227 -21.96 -6.80 15.06
CA LYS A 227 -22.19 -5.90 13.92
C LYS A 227 -21.57 -6.47 12.65
N ILE A 228 -20.37 -7.07 12.75
CA ILE A 228 -19.68 -7.71 11.62
C ILE A 228 -20.49 -8.89 11.10
N GLU A 229 -20.95 -9.79 11.96
CA GLU A 229 -21.78 -10.94 11.55
C GLU A 229 -23.11 -10.51 10.90
N LYS A 230 -23.75 -9.48 11.44
CA LYS A 230 -24.99 -8.92 10.85
C LYS A 230 -24.71 -8.29 9.48
N ALA A 231 -23.59 -7.58 9.35
CA ALA A 231 -23.17 -6.97 8.09
C ALA A 231 -22.81 -8.05 7.05
N GLN A 232 -22.10 -9.12 7.46
CA GLN A 232 -21.75 -10.27 6.64
C GLN A 232 -22.99 -10.91 6.00
N LYS A 233 -23.99 -11.28 6.80
CA LYS A 233 -25.27 -11.83 6.33
C LYS A 233 -25.99 -10.89 5.36
N SER A 234 -25.92 -9.59 5.64
CA SER A 234 -26.57 -8.56 4.81
C SER A 234 -25.86 -8.35 3.47
N ALA A 235 -24.53 -8.37 3.46
CA ALA A 235 -23.70 -8.24 2.27
C ALA A 235 -23.88 -9.44 1.35
N ILE A 236 -23.74 -10.67 1.87
CA ILE A 236 -23.94 -11.91 1.10
C ILE A 236 -25.33 -11.93 0.46
N ARG A 237 -26.39 -11.64 1.23
CA ARG A 237 -27.76 -11.61 0.70
C ARG A 237 -27.95 -10.58 -0.42
N PHE A 238 -27.26 -9.44 -0.35
CA PHE A 238 -27.31 -8.43 -1.41
C PHE A 238 -26.58 -8.91 -2.67
N LEU A 239 -25.33 -9.35 -2.52
CA LEU A 239 -24.50 -9.82 -3.62
C LEU A 239 -25.11 -11.05 -4.31
N SER A 240 -25.74 -11.97 -3.59
CA SER A 240 -26.37 -13.14 -4.22
C SER A 240 -27.60 -12.80 -5.08
N LYS A 241 -28.15 -11.59 -4.97
CA LYS A 241 -29.35 -11.15 -5.73
C LYS A 241 -29.04 -10.25 -6.93
N PHE A 242 -27.97 -9.47 -6.85
CA PHE A 242 -27.58 -8.44 -7.82
C PHE A 242 -26.16 -8.67 -8.26
#